data_AF-A0AA96N568-F1
#
_entry.id   AF-A0AA96N568-F1
#
_cell.length_a   1.000
_cell.length_b   1.000
_cell.length_c   1.000
_cell.angle_alpha   90.00
_cell.angle_beta   90.00
_cell.angle_gamma   90.00
#
_symmetry.space_group_name_H-M   'P 1'
#
loop_
_entity.id
_entity.type
_entity.pdbx_description
1 polymer ?
#
loop_
_entity_poly.entity_id
_entity_poly.type
_entity_poly.pdbx_seq_one_letter_code
_entity_poly.pdbx_strand_id
1 'polypeptide(L)'
;MLFDDHFTMVLCMTITMLASFFFSMCLILLFPGFYAASLLIGLWIGWRFGTLLKHPAPLNGVFNGLMGGAMGTMLGAVLQNPALCRIPVESAAAIDLYTIPFAAACFHACILLSIRYSLRM
;
A
#
# COMPACT_ATOMS: atom_id res chain seq x y z
N MET A 1 24.28 -4.13 -16.93
CA MET A 1 22.93 -4.45 -17.44
C MET A 1 22.28 -5.55 -16.57
N LEU A 2 22.34 -5.42 -15.24
CA LEU A 2 22.09 -6.56 -14.33
C LEU A 2 20.65 -6.63 -13.81
N PHE A 3 19.86 -5.57 -13.96
CA PHE A 3 18.42 -5.61 -13.71
C PHE A 3 17.69 -5.66 -15.03
N ASP A 4 17.29 -6.88 -15.38
CA ASP A 4 16.40 -7.18 -16.49
C ASP A 4 15.15 -6.29 -16.41
N ASP A 5 14.60 -5.88 -17.57
CA ASP A 5 13.43 -5.00 -17.65
C ASP A 5 12.25 -5.59 -16.83
N HIS A 6 12.18 -6.92 -16.75
CA HIS A 6 11.20 -7.64 -15.94
C HIS A 6 11.37 -7.43 -14.43
N PHE A 7 12.61 -7.44 -13.91
CA PHE A 7 12.83 -7.21 -12.48
C PHE A 7 12.44 -5.79 -12.07
N THR A 8 12.82 -4.81 -12.90
CA THR A 8 12.45 -3.40 -12.70
C THR A 8 10.93 -3.23 -12.72
N MET A 9 10.25 -3.93 -13.63
CA MET A 9 8.78 -3.93 -13.68
C MET A 9 8.16 -4.49 -12.39
N VAL A 10 8.56 -5.68 -11.95
CA VAL A 10 8.03 -6.31 -10.73
C VAL A 10 8.29 -5.44 -9.49
N LEU A 11 9.49 -4.89 -9.38
CA LEU A 11 9.88 -4.01 -8.27
C LEU A 11 9.04 -2.73 -8.25
N CYS A 12 8.79 -2.11 -9.40
CA CYS A 12 7.95 -0.92 -9.49
C CYS A 12 6.48 -1.22 -9.12
N MET A 13 5.93 -2.34 -9.61
CA MET A 13 4.55 -2.74 -9.31
C MET A 13 4.35 -3.07 -7.83
N THR A 14 5.29 -3.80 -7.23
CA THR A 14 5.24 -4.15 -5.80
C THR A 14 5.33 -2.90 -4.91
N ILE A 15 6.26 -1.97 -5.20
CA ILE A 15 6.35 -0.69 -4.49
C ILE A 15 5.05 0.10 -4.62
N THR A 16 4.49 0.18 -5.82
CA THR A 16 3.25 0.91 -6.09
C THR A 16 2.10 0.39 -5.23
N MET A 17 1.94 -0.93 -5.17
CA MET A 17 0.90 -1.59 -4.38
C MET A 17 1.10 -1.36 -2.88
N LEU A 18 2.32 -1.57 -2.37
CA LEU A 18 2.68 -1.37 -0.97
C LEU A 18 2.53 0.08 -0.51
N ALA A 19 3.03 1.03 -1.31
CA ALA A 19 2.93 2.46 -1.01
C ALA A 19 1.47 2.90 -0.99
N SER A 20 0.67 2.50 -1.98
CA SER A 20 -0.75 2.83 -2.06
C SER A 20 -1.56 2.22 -0.90
N PHE A 21 -1.23 0.99 -0.52
CA PHE A 21 -1.80 0.31 0.64
C PHE A 21 -1.54 1.08 1.93
N PHE A 22 -0.28 1.40 2.21
CA PHE A 22 0.10 2.07 3.44
C PHE A 22 -0.50 3.48 3.53
N PHE A 23 -0.40 4.26 2.45
CA PHE A 23 -0.92 5.64 2.44
C PHE A 23 -2.44 5.67 2.62
N SER A 24 -3.14 4.75 1.95
CA SER A 24 -4.59 4.61 2.06
C SER A 24 -5.04 4.19 3.47
N MET A 25 -4.33 3.24 4.07
CA MET A 25 -4.56 2.78 5.44
C MET A 25 -4.37 3.93 6.45
N CYS A 26 -3.25 4.67 6.35
CA CYS A 26 -3.00 5.82 7.22
C CYS A 26 -4.07 6.91 7.07
N LEU A 27 -4.52 7.17 5.84
CA LEU A 27 -5.50 8.21 5.57
C LEU A 27 -6.87 7.87 6.15
N ILE A 28 -7.33 6.63 6.01
CA ILE A 28 -8.62 6.24 6.58
C ILE A 28 -8.57 6.21 8.11
N LEU A 29 -7.42 5.84 8.69
CA LEU A 29 -7.20 5.86 10.13
C LEU A 29 -7.25 7.30 10.69
N LEU A 30 -6.70 8.27 9.96
CA LEU A 30 -6.67 9.69 10.34
C LEU A 30 -8.01 10.40 10.10
N PHE A 31 -8.70 10.06 9.00
CA PHE A 31 -9.96 10.68 8.59
C PHE A 31 -11.04 9.63 8.26
N PRO A 32 -11.74 9.09 9.29
CA PRO A 32 -12.85 8.16 9.09
C PRO A 32 -14.00 8.85 8.34
N GLY A 33 -14.12 8.56 7.04
CA GLY A 33 -15.19 9.11 6.19
C GLY A 33 -14.75 9.44 4.77
N PHE A 34 -13.44 9.61 4.52
CA PHE A 34 -12.92 9.97 3.21
C PHE A 34 -12.46 8.76 2.38
N TYR A 35 -13.36 7.80 2.14
CA TYR A 35 -13.07 6.59 1.35
C TYR A 35 -12.70 6.88 -0.12
N ALA A 36 -13.25 7.96 -0.70
CA ALA A 36 -12.91 8.35 -2.06
C ALA A 36 -11.49 8.93 -2.14
N ALA A 37 -11.05 9.68 -1.13
CA ALA A 37 -9.74 10.33 -1.13
C ALA A 37 -8.60 9.30 -1.08
N SER A 38 -8.76 8.25 -0.29
CA SER A 38 -7.79 7.14 -0.19
C SER A 38 -7.66 6.36 -1.51
N LEU A 39 -8.76 6.13 -2.23
CA LEU A 39 -8.71 5.53 -3.57
C LEU A 39 -8.05 6.45 -4.60
N LEU A 40 -8.35 7.76 -4.56
CA LEU A 40 -7.73 8.75 -5.45
C LEU A 40 -6.21 8.85 -5.23
N ILE A 41 -5.74 8.72 -3.99
CA ILE A 41 -4.30 8.69 -3.69
C ILE A 41 -3.65 7.41 -4.22
N GLY A 42 -4.29 6.25 -4.06
CA GLY A 42 -3.80 5.00 -4.66
C GLY A 42 -3.71 5.09 -6.19
N LEU A 43 -4.72 5.69 -6.83
CA LEU A 43 -4.71 5.97 -8.27
C LEU A 43 -3.58 6.92 -8.66
N TRP A 44 -3.37 8.01 -7.92
CA TRP A 44 -2.31 8.98 -8.18
C TRP A 44 -0.92 8.35 -8.08
N ILE A 45 -0.68 7.55 -7.03
CA ILE A 45 0.58 6.82 -6.84
C ILE A 45 0.76 5.82 -7.99
N GLY A 46 -0.27 5.04 -8.31
CA GLY A 46 -0.27 4.09 -9.43
C GLY A 46 0.04 4.72 -10.78
N TRP A 47 -0.51 5.91 -11.04
CA TRP A 47 -0.22 6.67 -12.25
C TRP A 47 1.24 7.11 -12.30
N ARG A 48 1.76 7.70 -11.21
CA ARG A 48 3.15 8.18 -11.14
C ARG A 48 4.15 7.05 -11.42
N PHE A 49 4.00 5.91 -10.75
CA PHE A 49 4.90 4.77 -10.96
C PHE A 49 4.66 4.07 -12.30
N GLY A 50 3.41 4.01 -12.77
CA GLY A 50 3.07 3.48 -14.08
C GLY A 50 3.72 4.23 -15.24
N THR A 51 3.93 5.54 -15.11
CA THR A 51 4.61 6.35 -16.13
C THR A 51 6.13 6.15 -16.21
N LEU A 52 6.75 5.51 -15.21
CA LEU A 52 8.20 5.27 -15.18
C LEU A 52 8.64 4.08 -16.07
N LEU A 53 7.70 3.25 -16.52
CA LEU A 53 7.96 2.03 -17.28
C LEU A 53 7.38 2.13 -18.71
N LYS A 54 8.01 1.46 -19.68
CA LYS A 54 7.51 1.38 -21.06
C LYS A 54 6.17 0.63 -21.14
N HIS A 55 5.33 0.98 -22.13
CA HIS A 55 4.05 0.31 -22.38
C HIS A 55 4.21 -1.22 -22.45
N PRO A 56 3.31 -2.03 -21.84
CA PRO A 56 1.97 -1.72 -21.29
C PRO A 56 1.93 -1.40 -19.77
N ALA A 57 3.07 -1.07 -19.16
CA ALA A 57 3.18 -0.86 -17.72
C ALA A 57 2.30 0.25 -17.07
N PRO A 58 1.85 1.34 -17.73
CA PRO A 58 1.05 2.35 -17.03
C PRO A 58 -0.31 1.84 -16.56
N LEU A 59 -0.97 0.98 -17.35
CA LEU A 59 -2.24 0.36 -16.94
C LEU A 59 -2.05 -0.55 -15.74
N ASN A 60 -0.95 -1.32 -15.73
CA ASN A 60 -0.61 -2.22 -14.63
C ASN A 60 -0.27 -1.43 -13.35
N GLY A 61 0.43 -0.29 -13.47
CA GLY A 61 0.73 0.59 -12.35
C GLY A 61 -0.54 1.17 -11.71
N VAL A 62 -1.47 1.68 -12.53
CA VAL A 62 -2.76 2.19 -12.06
C VAL A 62 -3.58 1.08 -11.39
N PHE A 63 -3.63 -0.12 -11.96
CA PHE A 63 -4.33 -1.26 -11.37
C PHE A 63 -3.75 -1.65 -10.00
N ASN A 64 -2.43 -1.79 -9.90
CA ASN A 64 -1.76 -2.12 -8.64
C ASN A 64 -1.92 -1.01 -7.58
N GLY A 65 -1.88 0.26 -7.99
CA GLY A 65 -2.11 1.40 -7.10
C GLY A 65 -3.55 1.44 -6.56
N LEU A 66 -4.53 1.20 -7.44
CA LEU A 66 -5.94 1.17 -7.04
C LEU A 66 -6.25 -0.02 -6.14
N MET A 67 -5.75 -1.22 -6.47
CA MET A 67 -5.90 -2.41 -5.62
C MET A 67 -5.22 -2.23 -4.27
N GLY A 68 -3.98 -1.71 -4.24
CA GLY A 68 -3.29 -1.37 -3.01
C GLY A 68 -4.09 -0.38 -2.16
N GLY A 69 -4.59 0.69 -2.79
CA GLY A 69 -5.45 1.68 -2.14
C GLY A 69 -6.71 1.06 -1.54
N ALA A 70 -7.45 0.26 -2.30
CA ALA A 70 -8.66 -0.42 -1.83
C ALA A 70 -8.37 -1.37 -0.65
N MET A 71 -7.33 -2.20 -0.75
CA MET A 71 -6.93 -3.09 0.34
C MET A 71 -6.54 -2.31 1.61
N GLY A 72 -5.84 -1.19 1.46
CA GLY A 72 -5.49 -0.30 2.58
C GLY A 72 -6.72 0.31 3.24
N THR A 73 -7.73 0.74 2.45
CA THR A 73 -8.98 1.27 2.99
C THR A 73 -9.77 0.22 3.76
N MET A 74 -9.84 -1.00 3.24
CA MET A 74 -10.58 -2.09 3.88
C MET A 74 -9.93 -2.44 5.21
N LEU A 75 -8.60 -2.60 5.24
CA LEU A 75 -7.90 -2.92 6.49
C LEU A 75 -8.04 -1.79 7.52
N GLY A 76 -7.91 -0.52 7.10
CA GLY A 76 -8.07 0.60 8.02
C GLY A 76 -9.52 0.74 8.56
N ALA A 77 -10.54 0.42 7.75
CA ALA A 77 -11.93 0.39 8.21
C ALA A 77 -12.18 -0.74 9.23
N VAL A 78 -11.57 -1.91 9.01
CA VAL A 78 -11.63 -3.06 9.94
C VAL A 78 -10.92 -2.72 11.25
N LEU A 79 -9.80 -2.00 11.18
CA LEU A 79 -9.10 -1.53 12.38
C LEU A 79 -9.94 -0.57 13.22
N GLN A 80 -10.68 0.34 12.58
CA GLN A 80 -11.57 1.25 13.29
C GLN A 80 -12.79 0.54 13.88
N ASN A 81 -13.33 -0.46 13.17
CA ASN A 81 -14.53 -1.18 13.56
C ASN A 81 -14.38 -2.69 13.28
N PRO A 82 -13.80 -3.47 14.22
CA PRO A 82 -13.57 -4.91 14.03
C PRO A 82 -14.87 -5.72 13.87
N ALA A 83 -16.01 -5.14 14.27
CA ALA A 83 -17.34 -5.70 14.05
C ALA A 83 -17.69 -5.89 12.57
N LEU A 84 -17.07 -5.13 11.63
CA LEU A 84 -17.27 -5.33 10.19
C LEU A 84 -16.89 -6.75 9.74
N CYS A 85 -15.86 -7.34 10.36
CA CYS A 85 -15.40 -8.69 10.08
C CYS A 85 -15.94 -9.73 11.08
N ARG A 86 -16.92 -9.36 11.92
CA ARG A 86 -17.44 -10.19 13.01
C ARG A 86 -16.34 -10.69 13.97
N ILE A 87 -15.27 -9.90 14.11
CA ILE A 87 -14.20 -10.21 15.05
C ILE A 87 -14.71 -9.82 16.46
N PRO A 88 -14.67 -10.74 17.44
CA PRO A 88 -15.12 -10.43 18.79
C PRO A 88 -14.30 -9.28 19.38
N VAL A 89 -14.98 -8.26 19.91
CA VAL A 89 -14.34 -7.04 20.42
C VAL A 89 -13.40 -7.30 21.61
N GLU A 90 -13.60 -8.40 22.34
CA GLU A 90 -12.72 -8.81 23.44
C GLU A 90 -11.34 -9.30 22.96
N SER A 91 -11.25 -9.90 21.77
CA SER A 91 -9.95 -10.23 21.15
C SER A 91 -9.36 -9.06 20.36
N ALA A 92 -10.21 -8.13 19.90
CA ALA A 92 -9.75 -6.91 19.22
C ALA A 92 -9.06 -5.93 20.17
N ALA A 93 -9.48 -5.86 21.44
CA ALA A 93 -8.81 -5.06 22.47
C ALA A 93 -7.38 -5.57 22.80
N ALA A 94 -7.06 -6.82 22.47
CA ALA A 94 -5.72 -7.38 22.65
C ALA A 94 -4.71 -6.92 21.59
N ILE A 95 -5.19 -6.36 20.46
CA ILE A 95 -4.34 -5.83 19.40
C ILE A 95 -4.43 -4.31 19.47
N ASP A 96 -3.41 -3.68 20.07
CA ASP A 96 -3.34 -2.23 20.12
C ASP A 96 -3.43 -1.67 18.68
N LEU A 97 -4.38 -0.75 18.46
CA LEU A 97 -4.77 -0.19 17.16
C LEU A 97 -3.58 0.33 16.36
N TYR A 98 -2.50 0.69 17.05
CA TYR A 98 -1.26 1.22 16.49
C TYR A 98 -0.21 0.17 16.10
N THR A 99 -0.34 -1.07 16.56
CA THR A 99 0.65 -2.14 16.31
C THR A 99 0.69 -2.54 14.83
N ILE A 100 -0.48 -2.68 14.20
CA ILE A 100 -0.60 -3.07 12.79
C ILE A 100 -0.04 -1.98 11.85
N PRO A 101 -0.43 -0.69 11.96
CA PRO A 101 0.14 0.35 11.11
C PRO A 101 1.64 0.55 11.37
N PHE A 102 2.10 0.40 12.62
CA PHE A 102 3.53 0.47 12.94
C PHE A 102 4.32 -0.67 12.27
N ALA A 103 3.84 -1.92 12.39
CA ALA A 103 4.47 -3.06 11.71
C ALA A 103 4.48 -2.85 10.19
N ALA A 104 3.37 -2.40 9.61
CA ALA A 104 3.29 -2.09 8.18
C ALA A 104 4.29 -1.01 7.75
N ALA A 105 4.50 0.02 8.57
CA ALA A 105 5.49 1.07 8.32
C ALA A 105 6.92 0.51 8.35
N CYS A 106 7.24 -0.34 9.32
CA CYS A 106 8.53 -1.02 9.41
C CYS A 106 8.79 -1.91 8.19
N PHE A 107 7.80 -2.70 7.77
CA PHE A 107 7.92 -3.53 6.56
C PHE A 107 8.11 -2.67 5.31
N HIS A 108 7.35 -1.57 5.18
CA HIS A 108 7.51 -0.65 4.05
C HIS A 108 8.92 -0.03 4.02
N ALA A 109 9.43 0.41 5.17
CA ALA A 109 10.79 0.94 5.31
C ALA A 109 11.86 -0.11 4.97
N CYS A 110 11.72 -1.35 5.44
CA CYS A 110 12.61 -2.46 5.09
C CYS A 110 12.65 -2.72 3.59
N ILE A 111 11.49 -2.71 2.93
CA ILE A 111 11.41 -2.90 1.47
C ILE A 111 12.12 -1.75 0.75
N LEU A 112 11.87 -0.50 1.13
CA LEU A 112 12.55 0.66 0.54
C LEU A 112 14.06 0.64 0.75
N LEU A 113 14.53 0.19 1.93
CA LEU A 113 15.95 0.03 2.23
C LEU A 113 16.58 -1.07 1.36
N SER A 114 15.92 -2.22 1.23
CA SER A 114 16.39 -3.30 0.36
C SER A 114 16.49 -2.87 -1.11
N ILE A 115 15.51 -2.10 -1.59
CA ILE A 115 15.54 -1.53 -2.95
C ILE A 115 16.69 -0.53 -3.10
N ARG A 116 16.85 0.39 -2.14
CA ARG A 116 17.96 1.36 -2.16
C ARG A 116 19.32 0.69 -2.13
N TYR A 117 19.47 -0.37 -1.34
CA TYR A 117 20.68 -1.18 -1.29
C TYR A 117 20.94 -1.85 -2.63
N SER A 118 19.91 -2.47 -3.21
CA SER A 118 19.96 -3.12 -4.52
C SER A 118 20.30 -2.17 -5.67
N LEU A 119 19.91 -0.90 -5.59
CA LEU A 119 20.24 0.13 -6.59
C LEU A 119 21.60 0.79 -6.38
N ARG A 120 22.22 0.60 -5.20
CA ARG A 120 23.55 1.11 -4.87
C ARG A 120 24.69 0.14 -5.24
N MET A 121 24.37 -1.13 -5.46
CA MET A 121 25.28 -2.15 -6.01
C MET A 121 25.32 -2.08 -7.53
#